data_AF-K9S9N6-F1
#
_entry.id   AF-K9S9N6-F1
#
_cell.length_a   1.000
_cell.length_b   1.000
_cell.length_c   1.000
_cell.angle_alpha   90.00
_cell.angle_beta   90.00
_cell.angle_gamma   90.00
#
_symmetry.space_group_name_H-M   'P 1'
#
loop_
_entity.id
_entity.type
_entity.pdbx_description
1 polymer ?
#
loop_
_entity_poly.entity_id
_entity_poly.type
_entity_poly.pdbx_seq_one_letter_code
_entity_poly.pdbx_strand_id
1 'polypeptide(L)'
;MTSKKISVNPAQKVNALVLPAECLSEIVQACSDYLIIAEQEKTKRRAIEAWEKKSLAEIKAKSDLLIGYLERSFDERAKNFQSLFEVVDHAIASDNNQQLSLALNAIVDLAKSSPFKDLADLSTVQKNLENPDHVWEF
;
A
#
# COMPACT_ATOMS: atom_id res chain seq x y z
N MET A 1 0.55 -83.93 38.99
CA MET A 1 1.30 -83.62 37.76
C MET A 1 0.88 -82.23 37.28
N THR A 2 1.46 -81.21 37.90
CA THR A 2 2.55 -80.36 37.36
C THR A 2 2.03 -79.24 36.45
N SER A 3 1.66 -78.13 37.09
CA SER A 3 1.47 -76.82 36.45
C SER A 3 2.75 -76.41 35.74
N LYS A 4 2.69 -76.30 34.40
CA LYS A 4 3.75 -75.67 33.61
C LYS A 4 3.53 -74.17 33.66
N LYS A 5 4.18 -73.50 34.63
CA LYS A 5 4.28 -72.03 34.64
C LYS A 5 4.97 -71.60 33.34
N ILE A 6 4.22 -70.97 32.44
CA ILE A 6 4.77 -70.29 31.26
C ILE A 6 5.50 -69.06 31.82
N SER A 7 6.81 -69.20 32.04
CA SER A 7 7.68 -68.09 32.40
C SER A 7 7.87 -67.24 31.16
N VAL A 8 6.98 -66.27 30.95
CA VAL A 8 7.17 -65.24 29.93
C VAL A 8 8.39 -64.43 30.34
N ASN A 9 9.43 -64.43 29.52
CA ASN A 9 10.68 -63.73 29.78
C ASN A 9 10.37 -62.23 29.96
N PRO A 10 10.79 -61.58 31.07
CA PRO A 10 10.51 -60.16 31.32
C PRO A 10 10.93 -59.27 30.16
N ALA A 11 12.00 -59.61 29.43
CA ALA A 11 12.46 -58.87 28.24
C ALA A 11 11.43 -58.83 27.09
N GLN A 12 10.62 -59.88 26.89
CA GLN A 12 9.61 -59.92 25.81
C GLN A 12 8.34 -59.13 26.17
N LYS A 13 7.98 -59.05 27.46
CA LYS A 13 6.87 -58.20 27.93
C LYS A 13 7.22 -56.71 27.84
N VAL A 14 8.47 -56.36 28.06
CA VAL A 14 8.96 -54.98 27.98
C VAL A 14 8.94 -54.50 26.52
N ASN A 15 9.45 -55.29 25.57
CA ASN A 15 9.42 -54.94 24.14
C ASN A 15 8.00 -54.82 23.53
N ALA A 16 7.02 -55.58 24.02
CA ALA A 16 5.64 -55.52 23.52
C ALA A 16 4.87 -54.25 23.98
N LEU A 17 5.30 -53.62 25.07
CA LEU A 17 4.72 -52.37 25.58
C LEU A 17 5.44 -51.12 25.07
N VAL A 18 6.70 -51.28 24.62
CA VAL A 18 7.51 -50.20 24.04
C VAL A 18 6.91 -49.72 22.71
N LEU A 19 6.50 -50.62 21.81
CA LEU A 19 5.94 -50.25 20.51
C LEU A 19 4.62 -49.44 20.61
N PRO A 20 3.60 -49.82 21.41
CA PRO A 20 2.40 -49.00 21.57
C PRO A 20 2.67 -47.66 22.28
N ALA A 21 3.61 -47.62 23.22
CA ALA A 21 3.97 -46.38 23.92
C ALA A 21 4.68 -45.40 22.99
N GLU A 22 5.56 -45.89 22.11
CA GLU A 22 6.22 -45.11 21.04
C GLU A 22 5.18 -44.57 20.06
N CYS A 23 4.25 -45.40 19.57
CA CYS A 23 3.17 -44.93 18.68
C CYS A 23 2.29 -43.86 19.34
N LEU A 24 1.95 -44.02 20.62
CA LEU A 24 1.19 -42.99 21.35
C LEU A 24 2.00 -41.69 21.49
N SER A 25 3.30 -41.79 21.75
CA SER A 25 4.19 -40.63 21.81
C SER A 25 4.26 -39.90 20.47
N GLU A 26 4.35 -40.63 19.36
CA GLU A 26 4.35 -40.06 18.01
C GLU A 26 3.04 -39.35 17.69
N ILE A 27 1.89 -39.94 18.07
CA ILE A 27 0.57 -39.32 17.88
C ILE A 27 0.45 -38.03 18.70
N VAL A 28 0.85 -38.06 19.97
CA VAL A 28 0.81 -36.89 20.85
C VAL A 28 1.72 -35.79 20.29
N GLN A 29 2.91 -36.15 19.82
CA GLN A 29 3.84 -35.21 19.19
C GLN A 29 3.24 -34.59 17.92
N ALA A 30 2.70 -35.41 17.02
CA ALA A 30 2.07 -34.94 15.80
C ALA A 30 0.86 -34.02 16.06
N CYS A 31 0.03 -34.35 17.06
CA CYS A 31 -1.07 -33.49 17.48
C CYS A 31 -0.58 -32.16 18.07
N SER A 32 0.45 -32.20 18.91
CA SER A 32 1.07 -31.00 19.49
C SER A 32 1.64 -30.11 18.38
N ASP A 33 2.41 -30.68 17.46
CA ASP A 33 3.00 -29.96 16.33
C ASP A 33 1.93 -29.36 15.43
N TYR A 34 0.87 -30.11 15.14
CA TYR A 34 -0.27 -29.59 14.39
C TYR A 34 -0.91 -28.37 15.08
N LEU A 35 -1.16 -28.43 16.38
CA LEU A 35 -1.77 -27.31 17.13
C LEU A 35 -0.86 -26.08 17.12
N ILE A 36 0.45 -26.27 17.31
CA ILE A 36 1.44 -25.20 17.26
C ILE A 36 1.46 -24.56 15.88
N ILE A 37 1.57 -25.36 14.82
CA ILE A 37 1.59 -24.88 13.44
C ILE A 37 0.28 -24.18 13.11
N ALA A 38 -0.87 -24.74 13.49
CA ALA A 38 -2.17 -24.14 13.23
C ALA A 38 -2.28 -22.74 13.85
N GLU A 39 -1.80 -22.55 15.08
CA GLU A 39 -1.84 -21.26 15.76
C GLU A 39 -0.84 -20.25 15.15
N GLN A 40 0.35 -20.71 14.77
CA GLN A 40 1.32 -19.88 14.02
C GLN A 40 0.74 -19.41 12.69
N GLU A 41 0.12 -20.32 11.92
CA GLU A 41 -0.47 -19.98 10.63
C GLU A 41 -1.69 -19.07 10.75
N LYS A 42 -2.52 -19.20 11.80
CA LYS A 42 -3.57 -18.20 12.09
C LYS A 42 -2.96 -16.82 12.35
N THR A 43 -1.90 -16.76 13.13
CA THR A 43 -1.22 -15.50 13.44
C THR A 43 -0.62 -14.86 12.19
N LYS A 44 0.02 -15.65 11.33
CA LYS A 44 0.54 -15.19 10.03
C LYS A 44 -0.58 -14.65 9.13
N ARG A 45 -1.71 -15.35 9.02
CA ARG A 45 -2.86 -14.88 8.23
C ARG A 45 -3.39 -13.53 8.74
N ARG A 46 -3.58 -13.38 10.06
CA ARG A 46 -3.97 -12.09 10.65
C ARG A 46 -2.95 -10.98 10.38
N ALA A 47 -1.66 -11.29 10.43
CA ALA A 47 -0.62 -10.32 10.12
C ALA A 47 -0.68 -9.87 8.65
N ILE A 48 -0.93 -10.80 7.72
CA ILE A 48 -1.11 -10.50 6.29
C ILE A 48 -2.34 -9.62 6.09
N GLU A 49 -3.49 -9.95 6.70
CA GLU A 49 -4.72 -9.15 6.62
C GLU A 49 -4.52 -7.72 7.16
N ALA A 50 -3.82 -7.59 8.29
CA ALA A 50 -3.52 -6.29 8.88
C ALA A 50 -2.57 -5.47 7.99
N TRP A 51 -1.55 -6.12 7.42
CA TRP A 51 -0.63 -5.50 6.47
C TRP A 51 -1.35 -5.05 5.20
N GLU A 52 -2.16 -5.92 4.60
CA GLU A 52 -2.97 -5.61 3.42
C GLU A 52 -3.86 -4.39 3.67
N LYS A 53 -4.62 -4.38 4.78
CA LYS A 53 -5.50 -3.26 5.12
C LYS A 53 -4.73 -1.95 5.27
N LYS A 54 -3.57 -1.98 5.93
CA LYS A 54 -2.71 -0.80 6.08
C LYS A 54 -2.19 -0.30 4.73
N SER A 55 -1.64 -1.20 3.91
CA SER A 55 -1.09 -0.85 2.61
C SER A 55 -2.16 -0.30 1.66
N LEU A 56 -3.37 -0.89 1.64
CA LEU A 56 -4.48 -0.37 0.84
C LEU A 56 -4.91 1.03 1.31
N ALA A 57 -4.97 1.26 2.63
CA ALA A 57 -5.30 2.58 3.16
C ALA A 57 -4.25 3.63 2.80
N GLU A 58 -2.96 3.28 2.87
CA GLU A 58 -1.85 4.15 2.47
C GLU A 58 -1.89 4.48 0.97
N ILE A 59 -2.12 3.47 0.11
CA ILE A 59 -2.25 3.67 -1.34
C ILE A 59 -3.42 4.59 -1.65
N LYS A 60 -4.57 4.37 -1.00
CA LYS A 60 -5.77 5.20 -1.21
C LYS A 60 -5.52 6.64 -0.77
N ALA A 61 -4.93 6.87 0.40
CA ALA A 61 -4.62 8.22 0.88
C ALA A 61 -3.67 8.96 -0.08
N LYS A 62 -2.63 8.29 -0.59
CA LYS A 62 -1.72 8.86 -1.59
C LYS A 62 -2.44 9.17 -2.90
N SER A 63 -3.31 8.28 -3.37
CA SER A 63 -4.13 8.49 -4.56
C SER A 63 -5.05 9.70 -4.40
N ASP A 64 -5.78 9.79 -3.29
CA ASP A 64 -6.74 10.87 -3.02
C ASP A 64 -6.02 12.22 -2.97
N LEU A 65 -4.81 12.28 -2.37
CA LEU A 65 -3.98 13.48 -2.36
C LEU A 65 -3.56 13.89 -3.78
N LEU A 66 -3.05 12.96 -4.59
CA LEU A 66 -2.62 13.27 -5.96
C LEU A 66 -3.77 13.72 -6.84
N ILE A 67 -4.94 13.08 -6.72
CA ILE A 67 -6.14 13.49 -7.46
C ILE A 67 -6.59 14.89 -7.01
N GLY A 68 -6.64 15.16 -5.71
CA GLY A 68 -7.00 16.48 -5.20
C GLY A 68 -6.03 17.58 -5.64
N TYR A 69 -4.73 17.29 -5.69
CA TYR A 69 -3.72 18.20 -6.24
C TYR A 69 -3.99 18.51 -7.71
N LEU A 70 -4.27 17.47 -8.52
CA LEU A 70 -4.55 17.64 -9.94
C LEU A 70 -5.81 18.47 -10.17
N GLU A 71 -6.92 18.14 -9.51
CA GLU A 71 -8.17 18.90 -9.60
C GLU A 71 -7.93 20.38 -9.31
N ARG A 72 -7.19 20.69 -8.24
CA ARG A 72 -6.83 22.06 -7.87
C ARG A 72 -5.98 22.77 -8.93
N SER A 73 -4.93 22.12 -9.41
CA SER A 73 -4.03 22.69 -10.45
C SER A 73 -4.77 22.97 -11.76
N PHE A 74 -5.69 22.08 -12.16
CA PHE A 74 -6.51 22.29 -13.36
C PHE A 74 -7.55 23.40 -13.17
N ASP A 75 -8.20 23.48 -12.00
CA ASP A 75 -9.14 24.55 -11.67
C ASP A 75 -8.47 25.93 -11.67
N GLU A 76 -7.28 26.03 -11.07
CA GLU A 76 -6.52 27.28 -11.04
C GLU A 76 -6.04 27.67 -12.44
N ARG A 77 -5.59 26.71 -13.25
CA ARG A 77 -5.25 26.98 -14.66
C ARG A 77 -6.46 27.48 -15.45
N ALA A 78 -7.64 26.90 -15.26
CA ALA A 78 -8.86 27.34 -15.93
C ALA A 78 -9.21 28.79 -15.56
N LYS A 79 -9.13 29.13 -14.27
CA LYS A 79 -9.35 30.51 -13.79
C LYS A 79 -8.32 31.50 -14.35
N ASN A 80 -7.05 31.08 -14.42
CA ASN A 80 -5.99 31.91 -14.99
C ASN A 80 -6.20 32.18 -16.48
N PHE A 81 -6.57 31.17 -17.27
CA PHE A 81 -6.94 31.39 -18.68
C PHE A 81 -8.14 32.33 -18.83
N GLN A 82 -9.20 32.13 -18.04
CA GLN A 82 -10.38 33.00 -18.07
C GLN A 82 -9.99 34.46 -17.80
N SER A 83 -9.18 34.68 -16.77
CA SER A 83 -8.72 36.02 -16.39
C SER A 83 -7.85 36.67 -17.48
N LEU A 84 -6.98 35.88 -18.13
CA LEU A 84 -6.16 36.37 -19.25
C LEU A 84 -7.00 36.73 -20.48
N PHE A 85 -8.05 35.96 -20.79
CA PHE A 85 -8.97 36.31 -21.88
C PHE A 85 -9.77 37.59 -21.58
N GLU A 86 -10.18 37.81 -20.34
CA GLU A 86 -10.82 39.08 -19.94
C GLU A 86 -9.88 40.28 -20.12
N VAL A 87 -8.58 40.12 -19.85
CA VAL A 87 -7.57 41.15 -20.13
C VAL A 87 -7.40 41.38 -21.63
N VAL A 88 -7.45 40.33 -22.45
CA VAL A 88 -7.43 40.45 -23.92
C VAL A 88 -8.64 41.27 -24.41
N ASP A 89 -9.84 40.92 -23.96
CA ASP A 89 -11.07 41.64 -24.33
C ASP A 89 -10.98 43.12 -23.94
N HIS A 90 -10.48 43.42 -22.74
CA HIS A 90 -10.28 44.79 -22.29
C HIS A 90 -9.24 45.56 -23.10
N ALA A 91 -8.12 44.91 -23.46
CA ALA A 91 -7.08 45.52 -24.27
C ALA A 91 -7.57 45.84 -25.69
N ILE A 92 -8.39 44.97 -26.28
CA ILE A 92 -9.05 45.22 -27.57
C ILE A 92 -10.01 46.41 -27.46
N ALA A 93 -10.87 46.43 -26.44
CA ALA A 93 -11.84 47.51 -26.25
C ALA A 93 -11.20 48.88 -25.99
N SER A 94 -9.98 48.91 -25.46
CA SER A 94 -9.23 50.13 -25.14
C SER A 94 -8.16 50.51 -26.18
N ASP A 95 -8.07 49.77 -27.30
CA ASP A 95 -7.01 49.91 -28.33
C ASP A 95 -5.59 49.86 -27.75
N ASN A 96 -5.41 49.11 -26.66
CA ASN A 96 -4.15 48.98 -25.94
C ASN A 96 -3.33 47.80 -26.48
N ASN A 97 -2.67 48.03 -27.61
CA ASN A 97 -1.86 47.01 -28.29
C ASN A 97 -0.71 46.45 -27.43
N GLN A 98 -0.18 47.23 -26.49
CA GLN A 98 0.87 46.76 -25.57
C GLN A 98 0.31 45.73 -24.59
N GLN A 99 -0.84 46.02 -23.97
CA GLN A 99 -1.50 45.09 -23.04
C GLN A 99 -1.98 43.83 -23.76
N LEU A 100 -2.50 43.96 -25.00
CA LEU A 100 -2.91 42.84 -25.82
C LEU A 100 -1.73 41.88 -26.08
N SER A 101 -0.58 42.42 -26.50
CA SER A 101 0.63 41.61 -26.74
C SER A 101 1.09 40.89 -25.47
N LEU A 102 1.10 41.59 -24.33
CA LEU A 102 1.49 40.98 -23.05
C LEU A 102 0.54 39.85 -22.64
N ALA A 103 -0.77 40.06 -22.75
CA ALA A 103 -1.77 39.05 -22.40
C ALA A 103 -1.68 37.81 -23.30
N LEU A 104 -1.51 37.99 -24.61
CA LEU A 104 -1.35 36.87 -25.56
C LEU A 104 -0.07 36.06 -25.27
N ASN A 105 1.05 36.73 -24.96
CA ASN A 105 2.27 36.05 -24.56
C ASN A 105 2.07 35.25 -23.26
N ALA A 106 1.41 35.82 -22.25
CA ALA A 106 1.10 35.11 -21.01
C ALA A 106 0.21 33.88 -21.23
N ILE A 107 -0.78 33.96 -22.14
CA ILE A 107 -1.61 32.81 -22.54
C ILE A 107 -0.74 31.71 -23.15
N VAL A 108 0.14 32.07 -24.07
CA VAL A 108 1.05 31.11 -24.72
C VAL A 108 1.99 30.46 -23.70
N ASP A 109 2.55 31.24 -22.78
CA ASP A 109 3.45 30.72 -21.74
C ASP A 109 2.72 29.80 -20.77
N LEU A 110 1.50 30.15 -20.36
CA LEU A 110 0.66 29.27 -19.55
C LEU A 110 0.30 27.97 -20.31
N ALA A 111 -0.01 28.06 -21.60
CA ALA A 111 -0.31 26.90 -22.45
C ALA A 111 0.89 25.97 -22.68
N LYS A 112 2.11 26.52 -22.66
CA LYS A 112 3.36 25.72 -22.72
C LYS A 112 3.67 25.03 -21.39
N SER A 113 3.17 25.55 -20.28
CA SER A 113 3.39 24.95 -18.96
C SER A 113 2.54 23.68 -18.77
N SER A 114 3.13 22.64 -18.18
CA SER A 114 2.42 21.40 -17.90
C SER A 114 1.81 21.41 -16.48
N PRO A 115 0.54 20.99 -16.29
CA PRO A 115 -0.01 20.68 -14.97
C PRO A 115 0.76 19.61 -14.21
N PHE A 116 1.46 18.77 -14.95
CA PHE A 116 2.17 17.64 -14.39
C PHE A 116 3.64 17.96 -14.15
N LYS A 117 4.08 19.24 -14.23
CA LYS A 117 5.51 19.57 -14.09
C LYS A 117 6.06 19.06 -12.76
N ASP A 118 5.31 19.22 -11.67
CA ASP A 118 5.72 18.84 -10.31
C ASP A 118 5.50 17.33 -10.06
N LEU A 119 4.78 16.65 -10.96
CA LEU A 119 4.57 15.21 -10.97
C LEU A 119 5.42 14.48 -12.02
N ALA A 120 6.30 15.20 -12.74
CA ALA A 120 7.05 14.64 -13.86
C ALA A 120 8.09 13.60 -13.40
N ASP A 121 8.62 13.76 -12.19
CA ASP A 121 9.56 12.82 -11.58
C ASP A 121 8.93 12.06 -10.43
N LEU A 122 8.59 10.79 -10.70
CA LEU A 122 8.00 9.88 -9.72
C LEU A 122 8.88 9.67 -8.48
N SER A 123 10.21 9.76 -8.60
CA SER A 123 11.11 9.59 -7.45
C SER A 123 11.03 10.77 -6.49
N THR A 124 10.85 11.98 -7.02
CA THR A 124 10.61 13.20 -6.23
C THR A 124 9.21 13.18 -5.63
N VAL A 125 8.19 12.78 -6.40
CA VAL A 125 6.82 12.60 -5.90
C VAL A 125 6.79 11.62 -4.73
N GLN A 126 7.50 10.49 -4.83
CA GLN A 126 7.56 9.52 -3.74
C GLN A 126 8.16 10.13 -2.47
N LYS A 127 9.29 10.84 -2.58
CA LYS A 127 9.92 11.52 -1.43
C LYS A 127 8.99 12.55 -0.80
N ASN A 128 8.27 13.30 -1.62
CA ASN A 128 7.32 14.31 -1.15
C ASN A 128 6.12 13.68 -0.45
N LEU A 129 5.61 12.54 -0.94
CA LEU A 129 4.54 11.78 -0.28
C LEU A 129 4.98 11.13 1.04
N GLU A 130 6.27 10.87 1.20
CA GLU A 130 6.85 10.33 2.44
C GLU A 130 7.17 11.44 3.46
N ASN A 131 7.17 12.71 3.05
CA ASN A 131 7.44 13.86 3.92
C ASN A 131 6.12 14.49 4.42
N PRO A 132 5.78 14.37 5.72
CA PRO A 132 4.55 14.95 6.28
C PRO A 132 4.49 16.49 6.22
N ASP A 133 5.64 17.16 6.17
CA ASP A 133 5.74 18.62 6.19
C ASP A 133 5.80 19.22 4.77
N HIS A 134 5.71 18.38 3.72
CA HIS A 134 5.74 18.88 2.36
C HIS A 134 4.43 19.57 1.98
N VAL A 135 4.55 20.84 1.61
CA VAL A 135 3.44 21.65 1.09
C VAL A 135 3.45 21.59 -0.42
N TRP A 136 2.32 21.20 -1.01
CA TRP A 136 2.10 21.21 -2.45
C TRP A 136 1.64 22.61 -2.89
N GLU A 137 2.41 23.23 -3.78
CA GLU A 137 2.08 24.54 -4.36
C GLU A 137 1.29 24.36 -5.67
N PHE A 138 0.39 25.30 -5.96
CA PHE A 138 -0.52 25.28 -7.11
C PHE A 138 -0.19 26.40 -8.10
#